data_AF-A0A968AWJ9-F1
#
_entry.id   AF-A0A968AWJ9-F1
#
_cell.length_a   1.000
_cell.length_b   1.000
_cell.length_c   1.000
_cell.angle_alpha   90.00
_cell.angle_beta   90.00
_cell.angle_gamma   90.00
#
_symmetry.space_group_name_H-M   'P 1'
#
loop_
_entity.id
_entity.type
_entity.pdbx_description
1 polymer ?
#
loop_
_entity_poly.entity_id
_entity_poly.type
_entity_poly.pdbx_seq_one_letter_code
_entity_poly.pdbx_strand_id
1 'polypeptide(L)'
;DAIVVVENVSRLIEEKGVSSKEATSAAMKEVQGPIIATSLVLMAVFVPVSFMPGITGQLYRQFALTIACSVGISAINALTLSPALCAL
;
A
#
# COMPACT_ATOMS: atom_id res chain seq x y z
N ASP A 1 1.78 3.80 -0.13
CA ASP A 1 0.64 3.39 -0.97
C ASP A 1 -0.34 4.53 -1.27
N ALA A 2 -0.87 5.24 -0.27
CA ALA A 2 -1.86 6.30 -0.48
C ALA A 2 -1.43 7.41 -1.48
N ILE A 3 -0.15 7.84 -1.43
CA ILE A 3 0.39 8.83 -2.37
C ILE A 3 0.28 8.33 -3.81
N VAL A 4 0.67 7.08 -4.07
CA VAL A 4 0.61 6.45 -5.41
C VAL A 4 -0.83 6.43 -5.94
N VAL A 5 -1.81 6.17 -5.07
CA VAL A 5 -3.24 6.20 -5.44
C VAL A 5 -3.66 7.62 -5.83
N VAL A 6 -3.43 8.61 -4.95
CA VAL A 6 -3.84 10.00 -5.18
C VAL A 6 -3.17 10.58 -6.42
N GLU A 7 -1.87 10.37 -6.59
CA GLU A 7 -1.12 10.89 -7.73
C GLU A 7 -1.57 10.27 -9.06
N ASN A 8 -1.87 8.96 -9.07
CA ASN A 8 -2.39 8.30 -10.27
C ASN A 8 -3.81 8.77 -10.61
N VAL A 9 -4.64 9.07 -9.61
CA VAL A 9 -5.97 9.69 -9.79
C VAL A 9 -5.81 11.09 -10.40
N SER A 10 -4.99 11.95 -9.79
CA SER A 10 -4.75 13.31 -10.28
C SER A 10 -4.22 13.32 -11.70
N ARG A 11 -3.26 12.44 -12.02
CA ARG A 11 -2.74 12.26 -13.39
C ARG A 11 -3.86 11.96 -14.38
N LEU A 12 -4.77 11.04 -14.04
CA LEU A 12 -5.89 10.66 -14.91
C LEU A 12 -6.91 11.80 -15.10
N ILE A 13 -7.14 12.62 -14.08
CA ILE A 13 -7.99 13.81 -14.18
C ILE A 13 -7.34 14.84 -15.11
N GLU A 14 -6.05 15.12 -14.94
CA GLU A 14 -5.31 16.10 -15.74
C GLU A 14 -5.15 15.67 -17.20
N GLU A 15 -4.84 14.39 -17.46
CA GLU A 15 -4.58 13.89 -18.82
C GLU A 15 -5.86 13.60 -19.61
N LYS A 16 -6.90 13.07 -18.95
CA LYS A 16 -8.13 12.60 -19.63
C LYS A 16 -9.35 13.47 -19.40
N GLY A 17 -9.30 14.44 -18.47
CA GLY A 17 -10.41 15.35 -18.17
C GLY A 17 -11.67 14.64 -17.65
N VAL A 18 -11.53 13.45 -17.07
CA VAL A 18 -12.65 12.64 -16.55
C VAL A 18 -13.01 13.04 -15.12
N SER A 19 -14.22 12.66 -14.68
CA SER A 19 -14.67 12.92 -13.31
C SER A 19 -13.83 12.19 -12.25
N SER A 20 -13.75 12.71 -11.02
CA SER A 20 -12.98 12.09 -9.93
C SER A 20 -13.33 10.62 -9.68
N LYS A 21 -14.61 10.25 -9.84
CA LYS A 21 -15.09 8.86 -9.73
C LYS A 21 -14.51 7.96 -10.83
N GLU A 22 -14.56 8.41 -12.08
CA GLU A 22 -14.05 7.66 -13.23
C GLU A 22 -12.53 7.56 -13.18
N ALA A 23 -11.85 8.66 -12.87
CA ALA A 23 -10.41 8.70 -12.65
C ALA A 23 -9.98 7.71 -11.58
N THR A 24 -10.68 7.67 -10.44
CA THR A 24 -10.38 6.75 -9.36
C THR A 24 -10.59 5.29 -9.74
N SER A 25 -11.68 4.98 -10.44
CA SER A 25 -11.92 3.60 -10.90
C SER A 25 -10.85 3.14 -11.89
N ALA A 26 -10.44 4.00 -12.83
CA ALA A 26 -9.37 3.71 -13.77
C ALA A 26 -8.02 3.58 -13.05
N ALA A 27 -7.71 4.50 -12.12
CA ALA A 27 -6.47 4.53 -11.37
C ALA A 27 -6.28 3.24 -10.58
N MET A 28 -7.31 2.79 -9.87
CA MET A 28 -7.23 1.57 -9.07
C MET A 28 -6.95 0.34 -9.92
N LYS A 29 -7.43 0.26 -11.17
CA LYS A 29 -7.09 -0.84 -12.08
C LYS A 29 -5.61 -0.87 -12.48
N GLU A 30 -4.96 0.30 -12.53
CA GLU A 30 -3.54 0.42 -12.86
C GLU A 30 -2.64 0.13 -11.66
N VAL A 31 -3.01 0.60 -10.46
CA VAL A 31 -2.11 0.57 -9.28
C VAL A 31 -2.40 -0.54 -8.28
N GLN A 32 -3.57 -1.19 -8.32
CA GLN A 32 -3.94 -2.24 -7.36
C GLN A 32 -2.96 -3.42 -7.35
N GLY A 33 -2.58 -3.91 -8.54
CA GLY A 33 -1.60 -5.00 -8.68
C GLY A 33 -0.24 -4.66 -8.05
N PRO A 34 0.38 -3.54 -8.45
CA PRO A 34 1.62 -3.05 -7.85
C PRO A 34 1.57 -2.89 -6.32
N ILE A 35 0.49 -2.30 -5.76
CA ILE A 35 0.36 -2.09 -4.30
C ILE A 35 0.32 -3.43 -3.54
N ILE A 36 -0.43 -4.41 -4.05
CA ILE A 36 -0.49 -5.74 -3.43
C ILE A 36 0.88 -6.41 -3.51
N ALA A 37 1.54 -6.34 -4.68
CA ALA A 37 2.84 -6.96 -4.89
C ALA A 37 3.91 -6.38 -3.94
N THR A 38 4.03 -5.06 -3.83
CA THR A 38 5.04 -4.43 -2.95
C THR A 38 4.77 -4.74 -1.48
N SER A 39 3.50 -4.73 -1.07
CA SER A 39 3.10 -5.06 0.30
C SER A 39 3.45 -6.50 0.66
N LEU A 40 3.20 -7.45 -0.24
CA LEU A 40 3.57 -8.86 -0.06
C LEU A 40 5.08 -9.07 -0.04
N VAL A 41 5.83 -8.36 -0.89
CA VAL A 41 7.30 -8.41 -0.90
C VAL A 41 7.85 -7.94 0.45
N LEU A 42 7.34 -6.84 1.00
CA LEU A 42 7.75 -6.36 2.32
C LEU A 42 7.39 -7.37 3.42
N MET A 43 6.19 -7.96 3.38
CA MET A 43 5.83 -9.03 4.31
C MET A 43 6.76 -10.24 4.18
N ALA A 44 7.11 -10.64 2.97
CA ALA A 44 8.04 -11.76 2.74
C ALA A 44 9.45 -11.50 3.27
N VAL A 45 9.87 -10.24 3.39
CA VAL A 45 11.16 -9.87 3.99
C VAL A 45 11.06 -9.82 5.52
N PHE A 46 10.04 -9.17 6.08
CA PHE A 46 9.98 -8.90 7.52
C PHE A 46 9.37 -10.06 8.34
N VAL A 47 8.45 -10.84 7.79
CA VAL A 47 7.85 -11.97 8.52
C VAL A 47 8.91 -13.02 8.90
N PRO A 48 9.81 -13.48 8.01
CA PRO A 48 10.86 -14.43 8.40
C PRO A 48 11.84 -13.88 9.43
N VAL A 49 12.18 -12.58 9.35
CA VAL A 49 13.07 -11.91 10.31
C VAL A 49 12.52 -11.98 11.74
N SER A 50 11.18 -11.98 11.89
CA SER A 50 10.53 -12.11 13.20
C SER A 50 10.74 -13.48 13.89
N PHE A 51 11.15 -14.51 13.15
CA PHE A 51 11.43 -15.86 13.66
C PHE A 51 12.91 -16.14 13.93
N MET A 52 13.80 -15.15 13.72
CA MET A 52 15.22 -15.33 13.97
C MET A 52 15.48 -15.56 15.48
N PRO A 53 16.25 -16.60 15.87
CA PRO A 53 16.54 -16.89 17.26
C PRO A 53 17.65 -15.98 17.83
N GLY A 54 17.81 -16.01 19.16
CA GLY A 54 18.87 -15.28 19.88
C GLY A 54 18.52 -13.84 20.23
N ILE A 55 19.43 -13.16 20.93
CA ILE A 55 19.25 -11.77 21.42
C ILE A 55 19.07 -10.80 20.24
N THR A 56 19.89 -10.98 19.19
CA THR A 56 19.79 -10.21 17.94
C THR A 56 18.42 -10.37 17.29
N GLY A 57 17.86 -11.59 17.28
CA GLY A 57 16.52 -11.86 16.77
C GLY A 57 15.42 -11.17 17.58
N GLN A 58 15.53 -11.13 18.92
CA GLN A 58 14.57 -10.41 19.77
C GLN A 58 14.57 -8.90 19.51
N LEU A 59 15.74 -8.30 19.29
CA LEU A 59 15.86 -6.89 18.92
C LEU A 59 15.19 -6.61 17.57
N TYR A 60 15.42 -7.47 16.56
CA TYR A 60 14.79 -7.30 15.25
C TYR A 60 13.29 -7.61 15.23
N ARG A 61 12.81 -8.51 16.10
CA ARG A 61 11.41 -8.95 16.11
C ARG A 61 10.43 -7.78 16.33
N GLN A 62 10.78 -6.84 17.21
CA GLN A 62 9.92 -5.68 17.49
C GLN A 62 9.80 -4.77 16.27
N PHE A 63 10.91 -4.48 15.58
CA PHE A 63 10.90 -3.69 14.37
C PHE A 63 10.19 -4.42 13.21
N ALA A 64 10.50 -5.69 13.01
CA ALA A 64 9.93 -6.50 11.94
C ALA A 64 8.40 -6.60 12.05
N LEU A 65 7.87 -6.89 13.24
CA LEU A 65 6.42 -6.95 13.46
C LEU A 65 5.76 -5.60 13.29
N THR A 66 6.36 -4.52 13.80
CA THR A 66 5.81 -3.17 13.66
C THR A 66 5.71 -2.79 12.19
N ILE A 67 6.78 -2.98 11.42
CA ILE A 67 6.80 -2.68 9.98
C ILE A 67 5.79 -3.54 9.22
N ALA A 68 5.75 -4.86 9.48
CA ALA A 68 4.81 -5.76 8.82
C ALA A 68 3.36 -5.36 9.07
N CYS A 69 3.00 -5.03 10.31
CA CYS A 69 1.66 -4.55 10.66
C CYS A 69 1.36 -3.19 10.00
N SER A 70 2.29 -2.24 10.04
CA SER A 70 2.12 -0.93 9.41
C SER A 70 1.91 -1.03 7.90
N VAL A 71 2.68 -1.88 7.22
CA VAL A 71 2.53 -2.13 5.78
C VAL A 71 1.19 -2.80 5.47
N GLY A 72 0.80 -3.79 6.28
CA GLY A 72 -0.51 -4.46 6.13
C GLY A 72 -1.68 -3.48 6.24
N ILE A 73 -1.66 -2.60 7.25
CA ILE A 73 -2.68 -1.56 7.43
C ILE A 73 -2.64 -0.54 6.28
N SER A 74 -1.44 -0.12 5.85
CA SER A 74 -1.25 0.80 4.70
C SER A 74 -1.88 0.24 3.42
N ALA A 75 -1.65 -1.04 3.13
CA ALA A 75 -2.18 -1.71 1.95
C ALA A 75 -3.71 -1.74 1.97
N ILE A 76 -4.31 -2.10 3.10
CA ILE A 76 -5.77 -2.09 3.27
C ILE A 76 -6.32 -0.68 3.04
N ASN A 77 -5.69 0.33 3.65
CA ASN A 77 -6.11 1.72 3.52
C ASN A 77 -6.05 2.23 2.08
N ALA A 78 -4.97 1.91 1.36
CA ALA A 78 -4.78 2.31 -0.03
C ALA A 78 -5.73 1.60 -1.00
N LEU A 79 -6.20 0.39 -0.68
CA LEU A 79 -7.15 -0.34 -1.51
C LEU A 79 -8.61 0.00 -1.21
N THR A 80 -8.89 0.65 -0.08
CA THR A 80 -10.27 0.90 0.39
C THR A 80 -10.54 2.38 0.64
N LEU A 81 -9.97 2.97 1.69
CA LEU A 81 -10.27 4.32 2.12
C LEU A 81 -9.70 5.38 1.17
N SER A 82 -8.44 5.23 0.71
CA SER A 82 -7.82 6.19 -0.21
C SER A 82 -8.63 6.39 -1.50
N PRO A 83 -9.04 5.34 -2.24
CA PRO A 83 -9.89 5.53 -3.41
C PRO A 83 -11.29 6.06 -3.05
N ALA A 84 -11.86 5.66 -1.92
CA ALA A 84 -13.15 6.21 -1.50
C ALA A 84 -13.08 7.73 -1.30
N LEU A 85 -12.00 8.24 -0.71
CA LEU A 85 -11.78 9.67 -0.51
C LEU A 85 -11.45 10.40 -1.82
N CYS A 86 -10.70 9.78 -2.74
CA CYS A 86 -10.39 10.37 -4.05
C CYS A 86 -11.61 10.46 -4.99
N ALA A 87 -12.63 9.63 -4.77
CA ALA A 87 -13.83 9.59 -5.60
C ALA A 87 -14.94 10.57 -5.16
N LEU A 88 -14.78 11.23 -4.00
CA LEU A 88 -15.66 12.29 -3.50
C LEU A 88 -15.31 13.63 -4.16
#